data_AF-A0A0P9UH66-F1
#
_entry.id   AF-A0A0P9UH66-F1
#
_cell.length_a   1.000
_cell.length_b   1.000
_cell.length_c   1.000
_cell.angle_alpha   90.00
_cell.angle_beta   90.00
_cell.angle_gamma   90.00
#
_symmetry.space_group_name_H-M   'P 1'
#
loop_
_entity.id
_entity.type
_entity.pdbx_description
1 polymer ?
#
loop_
_entity_poly.entity_id
_entity_poly.type
_entity_poly.pdbx_seq_one_letter_code
_entity_poly.pdbx_strand_id
1 'polypeptide(L)'
;MKALKALKRDSSMEVSKTKSSFYRRLYVAYLIDSKLASSVPELTAVTGMPRRTAQDTISALSDLDIVCEFEQQEGARNHAGNYRIRNWGAIDKTWIARNLNSIKAVLGYP
;
A
#
# COMPACT_ATOMS: atom_id res chain seq x y z
N MET A 1 -45.93 3.24 4.24
CA MET A 1 -44.62 2.95 4.88
C MET A 1 -43.49 2.95 3.84
N LYS A 2 -43.32 4.05 3.09
CA LYS A 2 -42.32 4.25 2.03
C LYS A 2 -41.62 5.58 2.33
N ALA A 3 -40.78 5.63 3.36
CA ALA A 3 -40.02 6.86 3.67
C ALA A 3 -38.78 6.65 4.57
N LEU A 4 -38.59 5.48 5.21
CA LEU A 4 -37.51 5.30 6.20
C LEU A 4 -36.32 4.45 5.72
N LYS A 5 -36.15 4.26 4.40
CA LYS A 5 -35.03 3.47 3.83
C LYS A 5 -34.02 4.29 3.02
N ALA A 6 -34.09 5.62 3.08
CA ALA A 6 -33.30 6.53 2.24
C ALA A 6 -32.17 7.29 2.96
N LEU A 7 -31.78 6.92 4.19
CA LEU A 7 -30.79 7.68 4.98
C LEU A 7 -29.62 6.83 5.53
N LYS A 8 -29.15 5.86 4.74
CA LYS A 8 -27.78 5.34 4.84
C LYS A 8 -27.19 5.18 3.45
N ARG A 9 -27.06 6.30 2.73
CA ARG A 9 -26.07 6.37 1.67
C ARG A 9 -24.75 6.64 2.38
N ASP A 10 -24.02 5.57 2.65
CA ASP A 10 -22.67 5.64 3.19
C ASP A 10 -21.88 6.64 2.35
N SER A 11 -21.32 7.65 3.00
CA SER A 11 -20.71 8.81 2.34
C SER A 11 -19.29 8.50 1.81
N SER A 12 -18.95 7.22 1.73
CA SER A 12 -17.90 6.71 0.85
C SER A 12 -18.27 7.04 -0.60
N MET A 13 -17.85 8.20 -1.09
CA MET A 13 -17.63 8.36 -2.54
C MET A 13 -16.94 7.09 -3.04
N GLU A 14 -17.55 6.34 -3.96
CA GLU A 14 -16.89 5.18 -4.57
C GLU A 14 -15.53 5.63 -5.09
N VAL A 15 -14.49 5.28 -4.36
CA VAL A 15 -13.12 5.61 -4.74
C VAL A 15 -12.85 4.85 -6.02
N SER A 16 -12.49 5.57 -7.08
CA SER A 16 -12.22 4.91 -8.36
C SER A 16 -11.11 3.86 -8.18
N LYS A 17 -11.23 2.74 -8.91
CA LYS A 17 -10.23 1.66 -8.89
C LYS A 17 -8.83 2.19 -9.16
N THR A 18 -8.70 3.16 -10.07
CA THR A 18 -7.44 3.86 -10.38
C THR A 18 -6.88 4.57 -9.16
N LYS A 19 -7.68 5.38 -8.45
CA LYS A 19 -7.23 6.10 -7.25
C LYS A 19 -6.85 5.14 -6.12
N SER A 20 -7.67 4.10 -5.89
CA SER A 20 -7.37 3.08 -4.89
C SER A 20 -6.06 2.32 -5.20
N SER A 21 -5.85 1.92 -6.46
CA SER A 21 -4.62 1.26 -6.90
C SER A 21 -3.39 2.16 -6.75
N PHE A 22 -3.51 3.43 -7.14
CA PHE A 22 -2.43 4.41 -6.97
C PHE A 22 -2.06 4.59 -5.49
N TYR A 23 -3.04 4.89 -4.64
CA TYR A 23 -2.80 5.10 -3.21
C TYR A 23 -2.27 3.87 -2.48
N ARG A 24 -2.70 2.66 -2.88
CA ARG A 24 -2.17 1.42 -2.30
C ARG A 24 -0.68 1.26 -2.60
N ARG A 25 -0.24 1.55 -3.82
CA ARG A 25 1.18 1.52 -4.22
C ARG A 25 2.02 2.54 -3.45
N LEU A 26 1.51 3.78 -3.33
CA LEU A 26 2.17 4.82 -2.52
C LEU A 26 2.34 4.38 -1.05
N TYR A 27 1.28 3.81 -0.47
CA TYR A 27 1.30 3.39 0.92
C TYR A 27 2.24 2.20 1.16
N VAL A 28 2.20 1.18 0.30
CA VAL A 28 3.12 0.04 0.40
C VAL A 28 4.58 0.48 0.23
N ALA A 29 4.89 1.34 -0.75
CA ALA A 29 6.24 1.88 -0.89
C ALA A 29 6.69 2.66 0.35
N TYR A 30 5.79 3.46 0.94
CA TYR A 30 6.07 4.20 2.17
C TYR A 30 6.37 3.27 3.36
N LEU A 31 5.59 2.21 3.56
CA LEU A 31 5.82 1.23 4.63
C LEU A 31 7.19 0.54 4.48
N ILE A 32 7.59 0.21 3.25
CA ILE A 32 8.88 -0.41 2.95
C ILE A 32 10.05 0.57 3.16
N ASP A 33 9.94 1.82 2.69
CA ASP A 33 10.97 2.85 2.85
C ASP A 33 11.18 3.19 4.33
N SER A 34 10.09 3.35 5.08
CA SER A 34 10.08 3.68 6.51
C SER A 34 10.40 2.51 7.45
N LYS A 35 10.58 1.28 6.93
CA LYS A 35 10.83 0.06 7.71
C LYS A 35 9.71 -0.34 8.67
N LEU A 36 8.50 0.14 8.42
CA LEU A 36 7.31 -0.28 9.16
C LEU A 36 6.81 -1.66 8.72
N ALA A 37 7.03 -2.02 7.45
CA ALA A 37 6.82 -3.36 6.92
C ALA A 37 7.66 -3.54 5.65
N SER A 38 8.59 -4.50 5.66
CA SER A 38 9.49 -4.80 4.55
C SER A 38 9.37 -6.22 4.02
N SER A 39 8.37 -6.99 4.45
CA SER A 39 8.08 -8.31 3.90
C SER A 39 6.59 -8.47 3.57
N VAL A 40 6.24 -9.42 2.69
CA VAL A 40 4.82 -9.70 2.36
C VAL A 40 3.99 -10.05 3.62
N PRO A 41 4.48 -10.89 4.55
CA PRO A 41 3.79 -11.14 5.82
C PRO A 41 3.57 -9.87 6.65
N GLU A 42 4.58 -9.01 6.80
CA GLU A 42 4.44 -7.76 7.56
C GLU A 42 3.45 -6.79 6.91
N LEU A 43 3.51 -6.64 5.59
CA LEU A 43 2.56 -5.79 4.85
C LEU A 43 1.13 -6.29 5.02
N THR A 44 0.92 -7.61 4.99
CA THR A 44 -0.38 -8.23 5.25
C THR A 44 -0.87 -7.92 6.67
N ALA A 45 0.02 -8.03 7.66
CA ALA A 45 -0.31 -7.77 9.06
C ALA A 45 -0.68 -6.30 9.34
N VAL A 46 0.07 -5.34 8.77
CA VAL A 46 -0.16 -3.90 9.01
C VAL A 46 -1.38 -3.37 8.25
N THR A 47 -1.67 -3.91 7.07
CA THR A 47 -2.71 -3.35 6.19
C THR A 47 -4.00 -4.14 6.16
N GLY A 48 -3.98 -5.41 6.60
CA GLY A 48 -5.10 -6.34 6.47
C GLY A 48 -5.34 -6.83 5.03
N MET A 49 -4.49 -6.49 4.06
CA MET A 49 -4.68 -6.90 2.67
C MET A 49 -4.35 -8.39 2.46
N PRO A 50 -5.03 -9.10 1.54
CA PRO A 50 -4.65 -10.47 1.18
C PRO A 50 -3.21 -10.55 0.66
N ARG A 51 -2.53 -11.68 0.91
CA ARG A 51 -1.15 -11.93 0.48
C ARG A 51 -0.93 -11.61 -1.01
N ARG A 52 -1.84 -12.06 -1.88
CA ARG A 52 -1.77 -11.83 -3.33
C ARG A 52 -1.81 -10.33 -3.66
N THR A 53 -2.68 -9.57 -2.98
CA THR A 53 -2.77 -8.11 -3.12
C THR A 53 -1.47 -7.41 -2.72
N ALA A 54 -0.81 -7.85 -1.63
CA ALA A 54 0.49 -7.31 -1.25
C ALA A 54 1.55 -7.57 -2.31
N GLN A 55 1.64 -8.81 -2.80
CA GLN A 55 2.58 -9.19 -3.86
C GLN A 55 2.34 -8.39 -5.16
N ASP A 56 1.09 -8.33 -5.62
CA ASP A 56 0.74 -7.57 -6.83
C ASP A 56 1.03 -6.07 -6.67
N THR A 57 0.79 -5.51 -5.48
CA THR A 57 1.10 -4.10 -5.22
C THR A 57 2.60 -3.83 -5.31
N ILE A 58 3.43 -4.71 -4.74
CA ILE A 58 4.90 -4.59 -4.81
C ILE A 58 5.37 -4.69 -6.27
N SER A 59 4.90 -5.70 -7.01
CA SER A 59 5.27 -5.87 -8.42
C SER A 59 4.87 -4.67 -9.29
N ALA A 60 3.75 -4.02 -8.98
CA ALA A 60 3.25 -2.86 -9.72
C ALA A 60 3.89 -1.51 -9.30
N LEU A 61 4.89 -1.52 -8.41
CA LEU A 61 5.63 -0.29 -8.04
C LEU A 61 6.46 0.26 -9.20
N SER A 62 7.01 -0.62 -10.05
CA SER A 62 7.78 -0.22 -11.23
C SER A 62 6.96 0.58 -12.24
N ASP A 63 5.64 0.39 -12.29
CA ASP A 63 4.75 1.17 -13.16
C ASP A 63 4.65 2.66 -12.74
N LEU A 64 5.16 3.00 -11.56
CA LEU A 64 5.28 4.38 -11.05
C LEU A 64 6.74 4.84 -10.99
N ASP A 65 7.66 4.12 -11.66
CA ASP A 65 9.12 4.30 -11.60
C ASP A 65 9.72 4.17 -10.18
N ILE A 66 8.98 3.55 -9.24
CA ILE A 66 9.49 3.25 -7.91
C ILE A 66 10.31 1.95 -7.99
N VAL A 67 11.61 2.07 -7.74
CA VAL A 67 12.54 0.94 -7.72
C VAL A 67 12.47 0.25 -6.36
N CYS A 68 11.84 -0.92 -6.32
CA CYS A 68 11.72 -1.77 -5.13
C CYS A 68 12.47 -3.09 -5.36
N GLU A 69 13.47 -3.37 -4.53
CA GLU A 69 14.32 -4.55 -4.64
C GLU A 69 14.13 -5.47 -3.43
N PHE A 70 14.30 -6.78 -3.64
CA PHE A 70 14.32 -7.75 -2.54
C PHE A 70 15.77 -8.07 -2.17
N GLU A 71 16.16 -7.74 -0.95
CA GLU A 71 17.45 -8.09 -0.36
C GLU A 71 17.32 -9.42 0.40
N GLN A 72 18.04 -10.45 -0.05
CA GLN A 72 18.16 -11.69 0.70
C GLN A 72 19.00 -11.45 1.97
N GLN A 73 18.57 -12.04 3.09
CA GLN A 73 19.40 -12.05 4.28
C GLN A 73 20.57 -13.03 4.10
N GLU A 74 21.76 -12.61 4.52
CA GLU A 74 22.98 -13.42 4.41
C GLU A 74 22.82 -14.72 5.20
N GLY A 75 23.09 -15.86 4.55
CA GLY A 75 22.97 -17.20 5.16
C GLY A 75 21.55 -17.76 5.26
N ALA A 76 20.52 -17.04 4.79
CA ALA A 76 19.15 -17.49 4.89
C ALA A 76 18.79 -18.55 3.82
N ARG A 77 18.18 -19.66 4.23
CA ARG A 77 17.55 -20.62 3.30
C ARG A 77 16.26 -19.99 2.74
N ASN A 78 16.02 -20.17 1.43
CA ASN A 78 14.81 -19.86 0.65
C ASN A 78 13.87 -18.77 1.21
N HIS A 79 13.77 -17.64 0.49
CA HIS A 79 12.77 -16.57 0.68
C HIS A 79 12.82 -15.74 1.98
N ALA A 80 13.86 -15.87 2.80
CA ALA A 80 14.09 -14.96 3.92
C ALA A 80 14.89 -13.73 3.46
N GLY A 81 14.23 -12.57 3.50
CA GLY A 81 14.75 -11.30 3.01
C GLY A 81 13.72 -10.19 3.15
N ASN A 82 14.11 -8.97 2.77
CA ASN A 82 13.31 -7.77 2.92
C ASN A 82 13.31 -6.93 1.65
N TYR A 83 12.18 -6.31 1.36
CA TYR A 83 12.07 -5.29 0.33
C TYR A 83 12.74 -3.98 0.76
N ARG A 84 13.33 -3.28 -0.21
CA ARG A 84 13.89 -1.93 -0.07
C ARG A 84 13.45 -1.06 -1.22
N ILE A 85 13.01 0.15 -0.93
CA ILE A 85 12.88 1.19 -1.95
C ILE A 85 14.27 1.79 -2.18
N ARG A 86 14.77 1.72 -3.42
CA ARG A 86 16.05 2.32 -3.85
C ARG A 86 15.86 3.70 -4.42
N ASN A 87 14.77 3.90 -5.14
CA ASN A 87 14.44 5.14 -5.81
C ASN A 87 12.92 5.29 -5.86
N TRP A 88 12.45 6.51 -5.64
CA TRP A 88 11.04 6.87 -5.71
C TRP A 88 10.60 7.34 -7.11
N GLY A 89 11.54 7.49 -8.05
CA GLY A 89 11.23 7.95 -9.40
C GLY A 89 10.60 9.34 -9.37
N ALA A 90 9.45 9.50 -10.03
CA ALA A 90 8.71 10.75 -10.06
C ALA A 90 7.86 11.04 -8.79
N ILE A 91 7.82 10.12 -7.83
CA ILE A 91 6.94 10.20 -6.66
C ILE A 91 7.60 10.94 -5.49
N ASP A 92 6.95 11.98 -4.96
CA ASP A 92 7.40 12.69 -3.76
C ASP A 92 6.99 11.93 -2.48
N LYS A 93 7.95 11.27 -1.84
CA LYS A 93 7.72 10.54 -0.59
C LYS A 93 7.29 11.44 0.58
N THR A 94 7.67 12.72 0.58
CA THR A 94 7.30 13.66 1.64
C THR A 94 5.83 14.07 1.55
N TRP A 95 5.28 14.12 0.33
CA TRP A 95 3.84 14.30 0.13
C TRP A 95 3.06 13.14 0.74
N ILE A 96 3.53 11.90 0.57
CA ILE A 96 2.88 10.70 1.13
C ILE A 96 2.85 10.78 2.65
N ALA A 97 3.98 11.09 3.29
CA ALA A 97 4.07 11.23 4.74
C ALA A 97 3.07 12.26 5.30
N ARG A 98 2.95 13.42 4.63
CA ARG A 98 2.00 14.49 5.02
C ARG A 98 0.54 14.09 4.84
N ASN A 99 0.24 13.19 3.89
CA ASN A 99 -1.13 12.79 3.53
C ASN A 99 -1.49 11.38 4.00
N LEU A 100 -0.67 10.77 4.87
CA LEU A 100 -0.77 9.35 5.22
C LEU A 100 -2.15 8.97 5.77
N ASN A 101 -2.71 9.79 6.66
CA ASN A 101 -4.03 9.56 7.25
C ASN A 101 -5.14 9.60 6.19
N SER A 102 -5.08 10.55 5.26
CA SER A 102 -6.05 10.65 4.17
C SER A 102 -5.95 9.47 3.21
N ILE A 103 -4.73 9.02 2.89
CA ILE A 103 -4.50 7.83 2.06
C ILE A 103 -5.12 6.59 2.73
N LYS A 104 -4.84 6.38 4.02
CA LYS A 104 -5.39 5.26 4.80
C LYS A 104 -6.91 5.29 4.87
N ALA A 105 -7.50 6.46 5.12
CA ALA A 105 -8.95 6.64 5.13
C ALA A 105 -9.60 6.29 3.78
N VAL A 106 -8.99 6.70 2.67
CA VAL A 106 -9.47 6.38 1.30
C VAL A 106 -9.37 4.88 1.01
N LEU A 107 -8.36 4.19 1.55
CA LEU A 107 -8.15 2.76 1.36
C LEU A 107 -8.92 1.88 2.35
N GLY A 108 -9.42 2.44 3.45
CA GLY A 108 -9.98 1.69 4.57
C GLY A 108 -8.95 0.84 5.31
N TYR A 109 -7.69 1.31 5.38
CA TYR A 109 -6.60 0.59 6.06
C TYR A 109 -6.33 1.12 7.47
N PRO A 110 -5.84 0.27 8.40
CA PRO A 110 -5.51 0.66 9.78
C PRO A 110 -4.44 1.72 9.84
#